data_AF-A0A7N0VL38-F1
#
_entry.id   AF-A0A7N0VL38-F1
#
_cell.length_a   1.000
_cell.length_b   1.000
_cell.length_c   1.000
_cell.angle_alpha   90.00
_cell.angle_beta   90.00
_cell.angle_gamma   90.00
#
_symmetry.space_group_name_H-M   'P 1'
#
loop_
_entity.id
_entity.type
_entity.pdbx_description
1 polymer ?
#
loop_
_entity_poly.entity_id
_entity_poly.type
_entity_poly.pdbx_seq_one_letter_code
_entity_poly.pdbx_strand_id
1 'polypeptide(L)'
;MLPGTATPVPLSQGVLLSLLQQLACDIHADTPRKLTWMTDVAVAIVPTDPMIAMHVRPILEQVYQILSHHRTLPTVSAAEVTSIRLVMHVINSILTTCK
;
A
#
# COMPACT_ATOMS: atom_id res chain seq x y z
N MET A 1 -11.58 20.25 -32.70
CA MET A 1 -11.47 20.09 -31.24
C MET A 1 -12.06 18.73 -30.89
N LEU A 2 -11.20 17.76 -30.57
CA LEU A 2 -11.64 16.44 -30.08
C LEU A 2 -12.05 16.57 -28.60
N PRO A 3 -13.09 15.85 -28.15
CA PRO A 3 -13.53 15.88 -26.76
C PRO A 3 -12.38 15.38 -25.88
N GLY A 4 -11.98 16.20 -24.91
CA GLY A 4 -10.89 15.90 -24.01
C GLY A 4 -11.14 14.57 -23.32
N THR A 5 -10.27 13.60 -23.57
CA THR A 5 -10.13 12.41 -22.71
C THR A 5 -9.74 12.92 -21.33
N ALA A 6 -10.72 13.11 -20.45
CA ALA A 6 -10.47 13.47 -19.06
C ALA A 6 -9.72 12.30 -18.41
N THR A 7 -8.40 12.35 -18.44
CA THR A 7 -7.57 11.44 -17.64
C THR A 7 -7.91 11.73 -16.19
N PRO A 8 -8.39 10.73 -15.42
CA PRO A 8 -8.73 10.95 -14.02
C PRO A 8 -7.51 11.54 -13.31
N VAL A 9 -7.72 12.62 -12.56
CA VAL A 9 -6.67 13.23 -11.77
C VAL A 9 -6.18 12.18 -10.77
N PRO A 10 -4.86 11.91 -10.69
CA PRO A 10 -4.34 10.95 -9.73
C PRO A 10 -4.66 11.41 -8.31
N LEU A 11 -4.93 10.45 -7.42
CA LEU A 11 -5.12 10.73 -6.00
C LEU A 11 -3.87 11.40 -5.42
N SER A 12 -4.06 12.29 -4.44
CA SER A 12 -2.92 12.94 -3.79
C SER A 12 -2.11 11.92 -2.99
N GLN A 13 -0.81 12.20 -2.83
CA GLN A 13 0.10 11.30 -2.10
C GLN A 13 -0.34 11.07 -0.65
N GLY A 14 -0.87 12.10 0.02
CA GLY A 14 -1.44 11.96 1.36
C GLY A 14 -2.67 11.04 1.40
N VAL A 15 -3.52 11.08 0.37
CA VAL A 15 -4.69 10.19 0.26
C VAL A 15 -4.24 8.76 -0.02
N LEU A 16 -3.29 8.55 -0.92
CA LEU A 16 -2.72 7.23 -1.20
C LEU A 16 -2.10 6.61 0.05
N LEU A 17 -1.29 7.37 0.78
CA LEU A 17 -0.65 6.90 2.01
C LEU A 17 -1.66 6.55 3.10
N SER A 18 -2.67 7.39 3.29
CA SER A 18 -3.76 7.14 4.25
C SER A 18 -4.60 5.93 3.85
N LEU A 19 -4.88 5.77 2.56
CA LEU A 19 -5.62 4.62 2.03
C LEU A 19 -4.84 3.32 2.27
N LEU A 20 -3.53 3.30 2.01
CA LEU A 20 -2.70 2.14 2.29
C LEU A 20 -2.73 1.75 3.77
N GLN A 21 -2.64 2.74 4.66
CA GLN A 21 -2.75 2.53 6.10
C GLN A 21 -4.12 1.95 6.49
N GLN A 22 -5.21 2.50 5.97
CA GLN A 22 -6.57 2.03 6.25
C GLN A 22 -6.79 0.60 5.78
N LEU A 23 -6.33 0.25 4.57
CA LEU A 23 -6.42 -1.10 4.03
C LEU A 23 -5.66 -2.12 4.88
N ALA A 24 -4.51 -1.74 5.42
CA ALA A 24 -3.74 -2.59 6.32
C ALA A 24 -4.43 -2.77 7.67
N CYS A 25 -4.88 -1.69 8.30
CA CYS A 25 -5.55 -1.73 9.60
C CYS A 25 -6.83 -2.59 9.58
N ASP A 26 -7.57 -2.58 8.46
CA ASP A 26 -8.82 -3.33 8.30
C ASP A 26 -8.63 -4.63 7.49
N ILE A 27 -7.43 -5.22 7.42
CA ILE A 27 -7.13 -6.32 6.49
C ILE A 27 -7.94 -7.62 6.72
N HIS A 28 -8.63 -7.73 7.86
CA HIS A 28 -9.35 -8.93 8.30
C HIS A 28 -10.60 -9.30 7.48
N ALA A 29 -11.16 -8.36 6.70
CA ALA A 29 -12.31 -8.59 5.82
C ALA A 29 -11.94 -8.29 4.37
N ASP A 30 -12.46 -9.08 3.41
CA ASP A 30 -12.19 -8.92 1.96
C ASP A 30 -10.69 -8.91 1.61
N THR A 31 -9.90 -9.70 2.35
CA THR A 31 -8.43 -9.74 2.27
C THR A 31 -7.88 -9.84 0.84
N PRO A 32 -8.38 -10.72 -0.06
CA PRO A 32 -7.81 -10.81 -1.42
C PRO A 32 -7.94 -9.52 -2.24
N ARG A 33 -9.08 -8.82 -2.09
CA ARG A 33 -9.33 -7.55 -2.78
C ARG A 33 -8.48 -6.43 -2.18
N LYS A 34 -8.39 -6.36 -0.85
CA LYS A 34 -7.56 -5.37 -0.16
C LYS A 34 -6.08 -5.52 -0.52
N LEU A 35 -5.55 -6.74 -0.60
CA LEU A 35 -4.16 -6.97 -1.01
C LEU A 35 -3.88 -6.52 -2.44
N THR A 36 -4.86 -6.65 -3.34
CA THR A 36 -4.75 -6.13 -4.71
C THR A 36 -4.65 -4.60 -4.68
N TRP A 37 -5.58 -3.93 -4.00
CA TRP A 37 -5.58 -2.48 -3.86
C TRP A 37 -4.33 -1.96 -3.14
N MET A 38 -3.84 -2.64 -2.11
CA MET A 38 -2.61 -2.26 -1.41
C MET A 38 -1.40 -2.28 -2.35
N THR A 39 -1.34 -3.24 -3.28
CA THR A 39 -0.27 -3.28 -4.29
C THR A 39 -0.37 -2.08 -5.23
N ASP A 40 -1.55 -1.82 -5.79
CA ASP A 40 -1.80 -0.70 -6.71
C ASP A 40 -1.49 0.66 -6.06
N VAL A 41 -1.94 0.84 -4.82
CA VAL A 41 -1.69 2.05 -4.03
C VAL A 41 -0.20 2.19 -3.72
N ALA A 42 0.48 1.11 -3.29
CA ALA A 42 1.89 1.16 -2.95
C ALA A 42 2.77 1.53 -4.15
N VAL A 43 2.45 1.04 -5.36
CA VAL A 43 3.17 1.40 -6.60
C VAL A 43 2.96 2.87 -6.98
N ALA A 44 1.84 3.49 -6.59
CA ALA A 44 1.55 4.90 -6.85
C ALA A 44 2.17 5.86 -5.80
N ILE A 45 2.74 5.34 -4.71
CA ILE A 45 3.39 6.16 -3.67
C ILE A 45 4.74 6.68 -4.17
N VAL A 46 4.91 7.99 -4.09
CA VAL A 46 6.16 8.70 -4.36
C VAL A 46 6.75 9.16 -3.02
N PRO A 47 7.71 8.41 -2.43
CA PRO A 47 8.19 8.68 -1.06
C PRO A 47 8.89 10.03 -0.88
N THR A 48 9.43 10.59 -1.97
CA THR A 48 10.10 11.89 -1.98
C THR A 48 9.13 13.06 -2.09
N ASP A 49 7.83 12.81 -2.22
CA ASP A 49 6.83 13.88 -2.27
C ASP A 49 6.77 14.62 -0.92
N PRO A 50 6.93 15.96 -0.91
CA PRO A 50 7.01 16.75 0.31
C PRO A 50 5.74 16.64 1.19
N MET A 51 4.59 16.33 0.60
CA MET A 51 3.33 16.14 1.33
C MET A 51 3.41 14.97 2.32
N ILE A 52 4.16 13.92 1.97
CA ILE A 52 4.23 12.68 2.75
C ILE A 52 5.61 12.34 3.27
N ALA A 53 6.67 13.04 2.87
CA ALA A 53 8.05 12.72 3.22
C ALA A 53 8.29 12.47 4.71
N MET A 54 7.60 13.22 5.58
CA MET A 54 7.70 13.10 7.05
C MET A 54 6.83 11.97 7.65
N HIS A 55 5.84 11.46 6.93
CA HIS A 55 4.90 10.43 7.42
C HIS A 55 5.05 9.08 6.71
N VAL A 56 5.63 9.05 5.51
CA VAL A 56 5.70 7.86 4.66
C VAL A 56 6.41 6.72 5.37
N ARG A 57 7.56 6.99 5.99
CA ARG A 57 8.36 5.97 6.67
C ARG A 57 7.64 5.30 7.84
N PRO A 58 7.17 6.03 8.89
CA PRO A 58 6.51 5.39 10.02
C PRO A 58 5.22 4.65 9.61
N ILE A 59 4.47 5.18 8.63
CA ILE A 59 3.26 4.52 8.14
C ILE A 59 3.60 3.23 7.39
N LEU A 60 4.59 3.24 6.51
CA LEU A 60 5.01 2.04 5.78
C LEU A 60 5.59 0.97 6.70
N GLU A 61 6.37 1.36 7.71
CA GLU A 61 6.86 0.45 8.76
C GLU A 61 5.68 -0.17 9.54
N GLN A 62 4.68 0.63 9.92
CA GLN A 62 3.46 0.12 10.58
C GLN A 62 2.70 -0.88 9.70
N VAL A 63 2.46 -0.55 8.43
CA VAL A 63 1.77 -1.43 7.48
C VAL A 63 2.53 -2.75 7.30
N TYR A 64 3.85 -2.69 7.20
CA TYR A 64 4.69 -3.88 7.10
C TYR A 64 4.53 -4.81 8.31
N GLN A 65 4.49 -4.25 9.54
CA GLN A 65 4.28 -5.04 10.76
C GLN A 65 2.90 -5.71 10.79
N ILE A 66 1.85 -4.97 10.41
CA ILE A 66 0.48 -5.53 10.34
C ILE A 66 0.42 -6.71 9.36
N LEU A 67 0.98 -6.55 8.16
CA LEU A 67 1.03 -7.61 7.15
C LEU A 67 1.88 -8.80 7.58
N SER A 68 3.03 -8.54 8.21
CA SER A 68 3.91 -9.57 8.75
C SER A 68 3.22 -10.39 9.84
N HIS A 69 2.37 -9.77 10.67
CA HIS A 69 1.55 -10.48 11.63
C HIS A 69 0.42 -11.26 10.92
N HIS A 70 -0.32 -10.62 10.03
CA HIS A 70 -1.46 -11.21 9.34
C HIS A 70 -1.09 -12.50 8.59
N ARG A 71 0.04 -12.53 7.88
CA ARG A 71 0.49 -13.75 7.15
C ARG A 71 0.78 -14.96 8.05
N THR A 72 0.96 -14.75 9.36
CA THR A 72 1.23 -15.85 10.31
C THR A 72 -0.05 -16.45 10.88
N LEU A 73 -1.21 -15.82 10.63
CA LEU A 73 -2.48 -16.34 11.09
C LEU A 73 -2.86 -17.61 10.32
N PRO A 74 -3.38 -18.64 11.01
CA PRO A 74 -3.72 -19.93 10.40
C PRO A 74 -4.90 -19.83 9.40
N THR A 75 -5.63 -18.72 9.41
CA THR A 75 -6.78 -18.46 8.55
C THR A 75 -6.40 -17.95 7.16
N VAL A 76 -5.14 -17.61 6.92
CA VAL A 76 -4.67 -17.02 5.66
C VAL A 76 -4.27 -18.11 4.68
N SER A 77 -4.83 -18.06 3.48
CA SER A 77 -4.54 -19.01 2.41
C SER A 77 -3.12 -18.81 1.82
N ALA A 78 -2.58 -19.85 1.19
CA ALA A 78 -1.26 -19.76 0.54
C ALA A 78 -1.19 -18.68 -0.57
N ALA A 79 -2.31 -18.43 -1.25
CA ALA A 79 -2.42 -17.37 -2.24
C ALA A 79 -2.30 -15.99 -1.59
N GLU A 80 -3.03 -15.75 -0.51
CA GLU A 80 -2.95 -14.50 0.26
C GLU A 80 -1.57 -14.28 0.87
N VAL A 81 -0.91 -15.32 1.38
CA VAL A 81 0.49 -15.23 1.85
C VAL A 81 1.40 -14.74 0.73
N THR A 82 1.20 -15.19 -0.50
CA THR A 82 1.99 -14.76 -1.66
C THR A 82 1.73 -13.29 -2.00
N SER A 83 0.47 -12.87 -2.03
CA SER A 83 0.10 -11.46 -2.25
C SER A 83 0.61 -10.55 -1.12
N ILE A 84 0.55 -10.99 0.15
CA ILE A 84 1.12 -10.25 1.28
C ILE A 84 2.63 -10.07 1.11
N ARG A 85 3.37 -11.12 0.72
CA ARG A 85 4.81 -11.02 0.46
C ARG A 85 5.13 -10.02 -0.64
N LEU A 86 4.31 -9.95 -1.69
CA LEU A 86 4.48 -8.99 -2.78
C LEU A 86 4.34 -7.55 -2.25
N VAL A 87 3.26 -7.25 -1.52
CA VAL A 87 3.04 -5.93 -0.92
C VAL A 87 4.19 -5.55 0.02
N MET A 88 4.59 -6.47 0.90
CA MET A 88 5.72 -6.27 1.81
C MET A 88 7.04 -5.98 1.06
N HIS A 89 7.27 -6.62 -0.08
CA HIS A 89 8.45 -6.38 -0.91
C HIS A 89 8.44 -4.99 -1.55
N VAL A 90 7.29 -4.57 -2.09
CA VAL A 90 7.11 -3.22 -2.64
C VAL A 90 7.35 -2.17 -1.56
N ILE A 91 6.76 -2.35 -0.38
CA ILE A 91 6.98 -1.45 0.78
C ILE A 91 8.46 -1.36 1.14
N ASN A 92 9.16 -2.49 1.24
CA ASN A 92 10.59 -2.50 1.52
C ASN A 92 11.40 -1.76 0.45
N SER A 93 11.05 -1.92 -0.83
CA SER A 93 11.70 -1.19 -1.93
C SER A 93 11.51 0.33 -1.77
N ILE A 94 10.33 0.79 -1.38
CA ILE A 94 10.05 2.21 -1.14
C ILE A 94 10.88 2.71 0.04
N LEU A 95 10.88 1.97 1.16
CA LEU A 95 11.66 2.30 2.36
C LEU A 95 13.17 2.38 2.07
N THR A 96 13.70 1.56 1.15
CA THR A 96 15.11 1.66 0.75
C THR A 96 15.43 2.91 -0.06
N THR A 97 14.44 3.48 -0.74
CA THR A 97 14.56 4.73 -1.51
C THR A 97 14.40 5.97 -0.62
N CYS A 98 13.75 5.86 0.54
CA CYS A 98 13.62 6.92 1.54
C CYS A 98 14.91 7.21 2.35
N LYS A 99 16.07 6.72 1.92
CA LYS A 99 17.36 6.85 2.63
C LYS A 99 17.98 8.23 2.52
#